data_AF-A0A7C4D4V8-F1
#
_entry.id   AF-A0A7C4D4V8-F1
#
_cell.length_a   1.000
_cell.length_b   1.000
_cell.length_c   1.000
_cell.angle_alpha   90.00
_cell.angle_beta   90.00
_cell.angle_gamma   90.00
#
_symmetry.space_group_name_H-M   'P 1'
#
loop_
_entity.id
_entity.type
_entity.pdbx_description
1 polymer ?
#
loop_
_entity_poly.entity_id
_entity_poly.type
_entity_poly.pdbx_seq_one_letter_code
_entity_poly.pdbx_strand_id
1 'polypeptide(L)'
;MTMVHMFISLRGFLNSSRLRADIVMRGSRFSDKVRLMLFSLLDSIPRTFIRRFPLLERYIQIIKENLVNGAMINFEGSRFYCIDVESLFILSPHFESWMWKHIYSLDVGSVFIDVGAHIGRYTIPSARRVGESGLVVAIEPHPENYEFLLRNIKLNGLKNVIALNVAAWDS
;
A
#
# COMPACT_ATOMS: atom_id res chain seq x y z
N MET A 1 -0.77 16.92 -16.26
CA MET A 1 0.09 18.00 -15.75
C MET A 1 1.26 17.36 -15.03
N THR A 2 2.40 17.29 -15.70
CA THR A 2 3.49 16.32 -15.52
C THR A 2 4.34 16.59 -14.27
N MET A 3 4.78 15.53 -13.59
CA MET A 3 5.55 15.50 -12.32
C MET A 3 6.84 16.37 -12.27
N VAL A 4 7.24 17.01 -13.37
CA VAL A 4 8.48 17.80 -13.48
C VAL A 4 8.40 19.16 -12.76
N HIS A 5 7.21 19.76 -12.63
CA HIS A 5 7.06 21.05 -11.95
C HIS A 5 7.00 20.97 -10.41
N MET A 6 6.95 19.77 -9.83
CA MET A 6 6.71 19.64 -8.40
C MET A 6 7.97 19.90 -7.54
N PHE A 7 9.16 19.98 -8.14
CA PHE A 7 10.42 20.25 -7.42
C PHE A 7 10.89 21.71 -7.45
N ILE A 8 10.24 22.60 -8.21
CA ILE A 8 10.75 23.98 -8.43
C ILE A 8 10.12 24.99 -7.45
N SER A 9 9.03 24.64 -6.76
CA SER A 9 8.38 25.53 -5.80
C SER A 9 8.60 25.09 -4.34
N LEU A 10 8.76 26.06 -3.44
CA LEU A 10 8.81 25.83 -1.98
C LEU A 10 7.60 25.00 -1.50
N ARG A 11 6.43 25.21 -2.10
CA ARG A 11 5.21 24.45 -1.83
C ARG A 11 5.34 22.97 -2.24
N GLY A 12 5.96 22.69 -3.38
CA GLY A 12 6.23 21.33 -3.84
C GLY A 12 7.26 20.60 -2.97
N PHE A 13 8.32 21.28 -2.56
CA PHE A 13 9.28 20.76 -1.59
C PHE A 13 8.62 20.43 -0.24
N LEU A 14 7.86 21.37 0.33
CA LEU A 14 7.14 21.17 1.60
C LEU A 14 6.11 20.03 1.53
N ASN A 15 5.35 19.93 0.44
CA ASN A 15 4.41 18.83 0.22
C ASN A 15 5.15 17.48 0.15
N SER A 16 6.28 17.41 -0.55
CA SER A 16 7.09 16.20 -0.61
C SER A 16 7.65 15.79 0.76
N SER A 17 8.05 16.77 1.58
CA SER A 17 8.54 16.53 2.95
C SER A 17 7.43 16.04 3.88
N ARG A 18 6.21 16.57 3.77
CA ARG A 18 5.05 16.10 4.53
C ARG A 18 4.66 14.68 4.16
N LEU A 19 4.63 14.34 2.87
CA LEU A 19 4.31 12.98 2.41
C LEU A 19 5.33 11.96 2.96
N ARG A 20 6.61 12.30 2.93
CA ARG A 20 7.66 11.46 3.53
C ARG A 20 7.49 11.30 5.03
N ALA A 21 7.20 12.38 5.75
CA ALA A 21 6.92 12.30 7.19
C ALA A 21 5.71 11.41 7.49
N ASP A 22 4.63 11.51 6.70
CA ASP A 22 3.46 10.63 6.82
C ASP A 22 3.83 9.16 6.62
N ILE A 23 4.59 8.82 5.57
CA ILE A 23 5.08 7.45 5.32
C ILE A 23 5.83 6.92 6.54
N VAL A 24 6.76 7.70 7.11
CA VAL A 24 7.50 7.29 8.32
C VAL A 24 6.57 7.08 9.51
N MET A 25 5.66 8.02 9.75
CA MET A 25 4.75 7.99 10.90
C MET A 25 3.78 6.82 10.86
N ARG A 26 3.47 6.32 9.66
CA ARG A 26 2.62 5.15 9.45
C ARG A 26 3.30 3.83 9.79
N GLY A 27 4.62 3.76 9.92
CA GLY A 27 5.31 2.56 10.38
C GLY A 27 4.77 2.05 11.72
N SER A 28 4.38 0.77 11.78
CA SER A 28 3.70 0.20 12.95
C SER A 28 4.66 -0.07 14.12
N ARG A 29 5.87 -0.57 13.85
CA ARG A 29 6.92 -0.81 14.86
C ARG A 29 8.02 0.24 14.75
N PHE A 30 8.86 0.34 15.78
CA PHE A 30 10.04 1.21 15.73
C PHE A 30 10.97 0.87 14.55
N SER A 31 11.22 -0.44 14.32
CA SER A 31 12.02 -0.90 13.18
C SER A 31 11.40 -0.54 11.83
N ASP A 32 10.07 -0.61 11.69
CA ASP A 32 9.38 -0.20 10.46
C ASP A 32 9.58 1.30 10.21
N LYS A 33 9.47 2.14 11.24
CA LYS A 33 9.70 3.59 11.12
C LYS A 33 11.13 3.90 10.67
N VAL A 34 12.12 3.19 11.20
CA VAL A 34 13.53 3.35 10.78
C VAL A 34 13.69 2.97 9.30
N ARG A 35 13.13 1.83 8.86
CA ARG A 35 13.18 1.40 7.46
C ARG A 35 12.53 2.44 6.53
N LEU A 36 11.36 2.95 6.90
CA LEU A 36 10.62 3.95 6.13
C LEU A 36 11.28 5.32 6.13
N MET A 37 12.03 5.67 7.18
CA MET A 37 12.84 6.88 7.23
C MET A 37 14.01 6.78 6.25
N LEU A 38 14.73 5.67 6.24
CA LEU A 38 15.81 5.42 5.26
C LEU A 38 15.27 5.42 3.83
N PHE A 39 14.12 4.77 3.60
CA PHE A 39 13.43 4.83 2.31
C PHE A 39 13.12 6.27 1.89
N SER A 40 12.56 7.06 2.81
CA SER A 40 12.21 8.46 2.56
C SER A 40 13.42 9.33 2.24
N LEU A 41 14.56 9.08 2.88
CA LEU A 41 15.82 9.77 2.57
C LEU A 41 16.29 9.44 1.15
N LEU A 42 16.26 8.17 0.75
CA LEU A 42 16.62 7.74 -0.60
C LEU A 42 15.66 8.27 -1.65
N ASP A 43 14.34 8.27 -1.37
CA ASP A 43 13.32 8.82 -2.26
C ASP A 43 13.38 10.35 -2.40
N SER A 44 14.03 11.03 -1.46
CA SER A 44 14.26 12.48 -1.53
C SER A 44 15.34 12.88 -2.54
N ILE A 45 16.16 11.94 -3.00
CA ILE A 45 17.24 12.25 -3.93
C ILE A 45 16.64 12.60 -5.30
N PRO A 46 16.99 13.75 -5.91
CA PRO A 46 16.41 14.17 -7.18
C PRO A 46 16.62 13.12 -8.29
N ARG A 47 15.53 12.71 -8.95
CA ARG A 47 15.59 11.74 -10.07
C ARG A 47 16.48 12.22 -11.22
N THR A 48 16.52 13.54 -11.47
CA THR A 48 17.40 14.16 -12.48
C THR A 48 18.88 13.97 -12.16
N PHE A 49 19.23 13.89 -10.88
CA PHE A 49 20.59 13.62 -10.43
C PHE A 49 20.93 12.13 -10.58
N ILE A 50 20.08 11.24 -10.06
CA ILE A 50 20.36 9.79 -10.04
C ILE A 50 20.40 9.21 -11.46
N ARG A 51 19.54 9.66 -12.38
CA ARG A 51 19.50 9.19 -13.77
C ARG A 51 20.80 9.39 -14.56
N ARG A 52 21.70 10.25 -14.07
CA ARG A 52 23.05 10.43 -14.65
C ARG A 52 23.96 9.22 -14.39
N PHE A 53 23.60 8.36 -13.43
CA PHE A 53 24.37 7.21 -12.98
C PHE A 53 23.47 5.95 -12.93
N PRO A 54 23.24 5.25 -14.06
CA PRO A 54 22.26 4.16 -14.14
C PRO A 54 22.51 2.99 -13.17
N LEU A 55 23.78 2.67 -12.90
CA LEU A 55 24.13 1.65 -11.89
C LEU A 55 23.68 2.08 -10.49
N LEU A 56 23.92 3.34 -10.12
CA LEU A 56 23.48 3.89 -8.85
C LEU A 56 21.95 3.92 -8.74
N GLU A 57 21.24 4.29 -9.82
CA GLU A 57 19.78 4.23 -9.90
C GLU A 57 19.25 2.84 -9.55
N ARG A 58 19.84 1.80 -10.17
CA ARG A 58 19.49 0.41 -9.91
C ARG A 58 19.75 0.01 -8.45
N TYR A 59 20.90 0.36 -7.89
CA TYR A 59 21.22 0.03 -6.49
C TYR A 59 20.28 0.73 -5.50
N ILE A 60 19.98 2.02 -5.73
CA ILE A 60 19.03 2.77 -4.91
C ILE A 60 17.65 2.11 -4.96
N GLN A 61 17.19 1.69 -6.15
CA GLN A 61 15.90 1.01 -6.27
C GLN A 61 15.89 -0.30 -5.47
N ILE A 62 16.90 -1.16 -5.61
CA ILE A 62 17.00 -2.42 -4.86
C ILE A 62 16.97 -2.16 -3.34
N ILE A 63 17.71 -1.16 -2.87
CA ILE A 63 17.72 -0.81 -1.44
C ILE A 63 16.33 -0.35 -0.99
N LYS A 64 15.65 0.49 -1.79
CA LYS A 64 14.30 0.95 -1.48
C LYS A 64 13.30 -0.22 -1.41
N GLU A 65 13.33 -1.15 -2.36
CA GLU A 65 12.48 -2.34 -2.31
C GLU A 65 12.74 -3.17 -1.04
N ASN A 66 14.00 -3.44 -0.72
CA ASN A 66 14.38 -4.18 0.48
C ASN A 66 13.99 -3.47 1.79
N LEU A 67 14.00 -2.13 1.81
CA LEU A 67 13.56 -1.38 2.98
C LEU A 67 12.05 -1.50 3.19
N VAL A 68 11.26 -1.60 2.11
CA VAL A 68 9.81 -1.65 2.18
C VAL A 68 9.26 -3.07 2.31
N ASN A 69 9.87 -4.06 1.67
CA ASN A 69 9.41 -5.45 1.71
C ASN A 69 9.34 -5.99 3.16
N GLY A 70 8.16 -6.41 3.59
CA GLY A 70 7.87 -6.86 4.94
C GLY A 70 7.80 -5.75 6.01
N ALA A 71 7.94 -4.47 5.65
CA ALA A 71 7.67 -3.38 6.59
C ALA A 71 6.17 -3.34 6.91
N MET A 72 5.84 -3.16 8.18
CA MET A 72 4.44 -3.05 8.62
C MET A 72 4.02 -1.58 8.73
N ILE A 73 2.88 -1.25 8.12
CA ILE A 73 2.30 0.09 8.21
C ILE A 73 0.86 0.05 8.72
N ASN A 74 0.46 1.15 9.36
CA ASN A 74 -0.92 1.45 9.72
C ASN A 74 -1.61 2.18 8.56
N PHE A 75 -2.84 1.76 8.25
CA PHE A 75 -3.68 2.38 7.23
C PHE A 75 -5.15 2.11 7.53
N GLU A 76 -6.00 3.16 7.57
CA GLU A 76 -7.45 3.05 7.80
C GLU A 76 -7.82 2.13 8.99
N GLY A 77 -7.16 2.34 10.14
CA GLY A 77 -7.39 1.55 11.35
C GLY A 77 -6.96 0.08 11.27
N SER A 78 -6.27 -0.31 10.20
CA SER A 78 -5.78 -1.66 9.92
C SER A 78 -4.27 -1.68 9.74
N ARG A 79 -3.67 -2.87 9.78
CA ARG A 79 -2.22 -3.06 9.61
C ARG A 79 -1.91 -3.87 8.37
N PHE A 80 -0.83 -3.52 7.67
CA PHE A 80 -0.43 -4.17 6.43
C PHE A 80 1.08 -4.42 6.44
N TYR A 81 1.49 -5.64 6.13
CA TYR A 81 2.80 -5.88 5.57
C TYR A 81 2.83 -5.40 4.11
N CYS A 82 3.84 -4.60 3.80
CA CYS A 82 4.14 -4.09 2.47
C CYS A 82 4.98 -5.12 1.71
N ILE A 83 4.68 -5.34 0.43
CA ILE A 83 5.47 -6.24 -0.43
C ILE A 83 6.61 -5.48 -1.12
N ASP A 84 6.34 -4.25 -1.55
CA ASP A 84 7.23 -3.44 -2.37
C ASP A 84 6.93 -1.94 -2.20
N VAL A 85 7.68 -1.09 -2.88
CA VAL A 85 7.44 0.36 -2.87
C VAL A 85 6.04 0.74 -3.38
N GLU A 86 5.48 -0.01 -4.34
CA GLU A 86 4.14 0.21 -4.87
C GLU A 86 3.07 0.07 -3.77
N SER A 87 3.24 -0.89 -2.86
CA SER A 87 2.32 -1.08 -1.75
C SER A 87 2.21 0.13 -0.81
N LEU A 88 3.28 0.93 -0.65
CA LEU A 88 3.21 2.21 0.07
C LEU A 88 2.36 3.25 -0.67
N PHE A 89 2.48 3.28 -2.00
CA PHE A 89 1.75 4.20 -2.86
C PHE A 89 0.26 3.86 -2.89
N ILE A 90 -0.09 2.60 -3.15
CA ILE A 90 -1.50 2.19 -3.16
C ILE A 90 -2.09 2.38 -1.77
N LEU A 91 -1.36 2.11 -0.68
CA LEU A 91 -1.83 2.37 0.69
C LEU A 91 -1.78 3.87 1.04
N SER A 92 -1.75 4.80 0.11
CA SER A 92 -1.94 6.23 0.38
C SER A 92 -3.44 6.56 0.56
N PRO A 93 -3.82 7.46 1.47
CA PRO A 93 -5.19 7.98 1.53
C PRO A 93 -5.65 8.66 0.23
N HIS A 94 -4.69 9.09 -0.61
CA HIS A 94 -4.95 9.81 -1.85
C HIS A 94 -5.17 8.89 -3.06
N PHE A 95 -4.69 7.65 -2.99
CA PHE A 95 -4.87 6.69 -4.06
C PHE A 95 -6.35 6.27 -4.11
N GLU A 96 -7.02 6.50 -5.24
CA GLU A 96 -8.44 6.13 -5.43
C GLU A 96 -9.34 6.47 -4.24
N SER A 97 -9.17 7.67 -3.66
CA SER A 97 -9.86 8.09 -2.44
C SER A 97 -11.39 8.02 -2.52
N TRP A 98 -11.94 8.05 -3.74
CA TRP A 98 -13.35 7.88 -4.02
C TRP A 98 -13.91 6.51 -3.60
N MET A 99 -13.06 5.46 -3.56
CA MET A 99 -13.46 4.10 -3.13
C MET A 99 -13.94 4.06 -1.68
N TRP A 100 -13.45 4.96 -0.82
CA TRP A 100 -13.86 5.00 0.59
C TRP A 100 -15.35 5.29 0.77
N LYS A 101 -15.95 6.09 -0.13
CA LYS A 101 -17.40 6.31 -0.13
C LYS A 101 -18.17 5.00 -0.32
N HIS A 102 -17.71 4.16 -1.24
CA HIS A 102 -18.33 2.86 -1.51
C HIS A 102 -18.14 1.89 -0.35
N ILE A 103 -16.92 1.80 0.19
CA ILE A 103 -16.63 0.93 1.32
C ILE A 103 -17.47 1.34 2.53
N TYR A 104 -17.52 2.63 2.89
CA TYR A 104 -18.31 3.07 4.04
C TYR A 104 -19.82 2.88 3.86
N SER A 105 -20.31 2.80 2.63
CA SER A 105 -21.72 2.50 2.32
C SER A 105 -22.10 1.01 2.37
N LEU A 106 -21.14 0.09 2.55
CA LEU A 106 -21.44 -1.34 2.63
C LEU A 106 -22.33 -1.66 3.84
N ASP A 107 -23.36 -2.47 3.65
CA ASP A 107 -24.21 -2.91 4.75
C ASP A 107 -23.53 -4.00 5.59
N VAL A 108 -23.81 -4.01 6.89
CA VAL A 108 -23.40 -5.11 7.76
C VAL A 108 -24.10 -6.39 7.28
N GLY A 109 -23.34 -7.49 7.15
CA GLY A 109 -23.84 -8.75 6.60
C GLY A 109 -23.78 -8.86 5.08
N SER A 110 -23.38 -7.81 4.36
CA SER A 110 -23.30 -7.85 2.89
C SER A 110 -22.07 -8.60 2.38
N VAL A 111 -22.09 -8.92 1.07
CA VAL A 111 -20.97 -9.55 0.37
C VAL A 111 -20.21 -8.50 -0.45
N PHE A 112 -18.89 -8.49 -0.33
CA PHE A 112 -17.99 -7.65 -1.14
C PHE A 112 -17.05 -8.53 -1.96
N ILE A 113 -16.84 -8.21 -3.24
CA ILE A 113 -15.91 -8.93 -4.12
C ILE A 113 -14.80 -7.97 -4.52
N ASP A 114 -13.56 -8.31 -4.18
CA ASP A 114 -12.34 -7.55 -4.47
C ASP A 114 -11.54 -8.27 -5.57
N VAL A 115 -11.57 -7.74 -6.79
CA VAL A 115 -10.89 -8.34 -7.95
C VAL A 115 -9.58 -7.61 -8.21
N GLY A 116 -8.45 -8.32 -8.14
CA GLY A 116 -7.12 -7.70 -8.07
C GLY A 116 -6.82 -7.21 -6.66
N ALA A 117 -7.08 -8.05 -5.66
CA ALA A 117 -7.02 -7.68 -4.25
C ALA A 117 -5.62 -7.24 -3.78
N HIS A 118 -4.56 -7.56 -4.54
CA HIS A 118 -3.17 -7.23 -4.25
C HIS A 118 -2.81 -7.66 -2.82
N ILE A 119 -2.32 -6.75 -1.98
CA ILE A 119 -2.03 -7.02 -0.55
C ILE A 119 -3.23 -6.75 0.39
N GLY A 120 -4.41 -6.52 -0.16
CA GLY A 120 -5.68 -6.40 0.57
C GLY A 120 -6.14 -4.97 0.89
N ARG A 121 -5.75 -3.97 0.08
CA ARG A 121 -6.10 -2.55 0.31
C ARG A 121 -7.60 -2.35 0.57
N TYR A 122 -8.44 -2.99 -0.25
CA TYR A 122 -9.90 -2.88 -0.13
C TYR A 122 -10.50 -4.08 0.60
N THR A 123 -9.93 -5.27 0.42
CA THR A 123 -10.32 -6.49 1.15
C THR A 123 -10.39 -6.27 2.67
N ILE A 124 -9.34 -5.71 3.28
CA ILE A 124 -9.25 -5.61 4.75
C ILE A 124 -10.26 -4.63 5.34
N PRO A 125 -10.34 -3.35 4.87
CA PRO A 125 -11.35 -2.42 5.35
C PRO A 125 -12.78 -2.91 5.09
N SER A 126 -13.04 -3.52 3.93
CA SER A 126 -14.37 -4.04 3.58
C SER A 126 -14.78 -5.18 4.51
N ALA A 127 -13.86 -6.11 4.82
CA ALA A 127 -14.13 -7.21 5.75
C ALA A 127 -14.48 -6.73 7.15
N ARG A 128 -13.80 -5.67 7.63
CA ARG A 128 -14.16 -5.01 8.89
C ARG A 128 -15.52 -4.34 8.81
N ARG A 129 -15.85 -3.72 7.67
CA ARG A 129 -17.05 -2.92 7.49
C ARG A 129 -18.33 -3.75 7.35
N VAL A 130 -18.27 -4.87 6.64
CA VAL A 130 -19.40 -5.81 6.52
C VAL A 130 -19.60 -6.65 7.79
N GLY A 131 -18.58 -6.73 8.65
CA GLY A 131 -18.64 -7.42 9.94
C GLY A 131 -18.66 -8.95 9.83
N GLU A 132 -18.68 -9.64 10.97
CA GLU A 132 -18.54 -11.10 11.05
C GLU A 132 -19.66 -11.88 10.34
N SER A 133 -20.84 -11.28 10.17
CA SER A 133 -21.96 -11.87 9.43
C SER A 133 -21.89 -11.63 7.91
N GLY A 134 -21.00 -10.75 7.45
CA GLY A 134 -20.77 -10.50 6.03
C GLY A 134 -19.66 -11.38 5.46
N LEU A 135 -19.38 -11.21 4.17
CA LEU A 135 -18.34 -11.98 3.48
C LEU A 135 -17.55 -11.10 2.51
N VAL A 136 -16.24 -11.29 2.46
CA VAL A 136 -15.40 -10.74 1.40
C VAL A 136 -14.79 -11.87 0.59
N VAL A 137 -14.92 -11.80 -0.73
CA VAL A 137 -14.22 -12.67 -1.67
C VAL A 137 -13.10 -11.85 -2.32
N ALA A 138 -11.85 -12.20 -2.06
CA ALA A 138 -10.67 -11.51 -2.56
C ALA A 138 -9.98 -12.37 -3.63
N ILE A 139 -9.86 -11.85 -4.84
CA ILE A 139 -9.27 -12.54 -5.99
C ILE A 139 -7.94 -11.86 -6.32
N GLU A 140 -6.83 -12.58 -6.24
CA GLU A 140 -5.50 -12.06 -6.55
C GLU A 140 -4.70 -13.11 -7.34
N PRO A 141 -4.39 -12.86 -8.63
CA PRO A 141 -3.69 -13.84 -9.46
C PRO A 141 -2.20 -13.97 -9.15
N HIS A 142 -1.52 -12.89 -8.73
CA HIS A 142 -0.08 -12.94 -8.52
C HIS A 142 0.25 -13.69 -7.21
N PRO A 143 1.02 -14.80 -7.25
CA PRO A 143 1.24 -15.64 -6.08
C PRO A 143 1.88 -14.90 -4.90
N GLU A 144 2.83 -14.00 -5.16
CA GLU A 144 3.50 -13.24 -4.10
C GLU A 144 2.55 -12.24 -3.43
N ASN A 145 1.69 -11.58 -4.21
CA ASN A 145 0.69 -10.65 -3.69
C ASN A 145 -0.33 -11.41 -2.84
N TYR A 146 -0.77 -12.57 -3.35
CA TYR A 146 -1.68 -13.46 -2.64
C TYR A 146 -1.12 -13.92 -1.29
N GLU A 147 0.18 -14.26 -1.21
CA GLU A 147 0.79 -14.57 0.08
C GLU A 147 0.73 -13.39 1.06
N PHE A 148 1.04 -12.18 0.60
CA PHE A 148 0.93 -10.98 1.43
C PHE A 148 -0.51 -10.65 1.82
N LEU A 149 -1.48 -10.88 0.92
CA LEU A 149 -2.91 -10.81 1.22
C LEU A 149 -3.29 -11.73 2.37
N LEU A 150 -2.92 -13.02 2.31
CA LEU A 150 -3.17 -13.98 3.37
C LEU A 150 -2.52 -13.55 4.70
N ARG A 151 -1.27 -13.09 4.66
CA ARG A 151 -0.57 -12.57 5.84
C ARG A 151 -1.30 -11.37 6.44
N ASN A 152 -1.80 -10.46 5.61
CA ASN A 152 -2.50 -9.26 6.04
C ASN A 152 -3.91 -9.57 6.57
N ILE A 153 -4.65 -10.50 5.97
CA ILE A 153 -5.92 -11.01 6.50
C ILE A 153 -5.70 -11.56 7.92
N LYS A 154 -4.69 -12.42 8.09
CA LYS A 154 -4.33 -13.00 9.39
C LYS A 154 -3.87 -11.95 10.39
N LEU A 155 -3.06 -10.96 9.97
CA LEU A 155 -2.57 -9.87 10.82
C LEU A 155 -3.69 -9.02 11.43
N ASN A 156 -4.81 -8.90 10.70
CA ASN A 156 -5.99 -8.16 11.15
C ASN A 156 -7.05 -9.05 11.82
N GLY A 157 -6.79 -10.35 11.97
CA GLY A 157 -7.69 -11.29 12.65
C GLY A 157 -9.01 -11.53 11.93
N LEU A 158 -9.06 -11.29 10.61
CA LEU A 158 -10.28 -11.40 9.83
C LEU A 158 -10.59 -12.87 9.52
N LYS A 159 -11.84 -13.27 9.78
CA LYS A 159 -12.34 -14.64 9.56
C LYS A 159 -13.39 -14.73 8.45
N ASN A 160 -13.87 -13.59 7.98
CA ASN A 160 -14.93 -13.45 6.99
C ASN A 160 -14.39 -13.12 5.58
N VAL A 161 -13.21 -13.64 5.25
CA VAL A 161 -12.56 -13.43 3.95
C VAL A 161 -12.23 -14.78 3.31
N ILE A 162 -12.67 -14.96 2.07
CA ILE A 162 -12.26 -16.05 1.19
C ILE A 162 -11.27 -15.46 0.18
N ALA A 163 -10.01 -15.88 0.22
CA ALA A 163 -8.99 -15.43 -0.71
C ALA A 163 -8.71 -16.50 -1.77
N LEU A 164 -8.77 -16.15 -3.05
CA LEU A 164 -8.57 -17.03 -4.20
C LEU A 164 -7.35 -16.58 -5.00
N ASN A 165 -6.39 -17.50 -5.22
CA ASN A 165 -5.23 -17.24 -6.08
C ASN A 165 -5.52 -17.62 -7.54
N VAL A 166 -6.39 -16.85 -8.18
CA VAL A 166 -6.85 -17.08 -9.57
C VAL A 166 -7.00 -15.74 -10.29
N ALA A 167 -6.98 -15.77 -11.63
CA ALA A 167 -7.36 -14.62 -12.44
C ALA A 167 -8.88 -14.61 -12.68
N ALA A 168 -9.47 -13.42 -12.79
CA ALA A 168 -10.83 -13.23 -13.28
C ALA A 168 -10.77 -12.74 -14.73
N TRP A 169 -11.53 -13.37 -15.62
CA TRP A 169 -11.56 -13.07 -17.06
C TRP A 169 -12.95 -13.37 -17.63
N ASP A 170 -13.34 -12.68 -18.70
CA ASP A 170 -14.58 -12.91 -19.45
C ASP A 170 -14.25 -13.39 -20.88
N SER A 171 -14.87 -14.48 -21.32
CA SER A 171 -14.49 -15.26 -22.52
C SER A 171 -14.83 -14.61 -23.84
#